data_AF-Q0DK44-F1
#
_entry.id   AF-Q0DK44-F1
#
_cell.length_a   1.000
_cell.length_b   1.000
_cell.length_c   1.000
_cell.angle_alpha   90.00
_cell.angle_beta   90.00
_cell.angle_gamma   90.00
#
_symmetry.space_group_name_H-M   'P 1'
#
loop_
_entity.id
_entity.type
_entity.pdbx_description
1 polymer ?
#
loop_
_entity_poly.entity_id
_entity_poly.type
_entity_poly.pdbx_seq_one_letter_code
_entity_poly.pdbx_strand_id
1 'polypeptide(L)'
;MGDSSGSGSGSGSVSVDVERISFGGKEHQVRTRCGSLSVAIYGDEDKPALITYPDIALNHMSCFQGLLFCPEVASLLLHNFCIYHINPQGHELGAAPIPSDVPVPSVEDLADQVADVLDFFGYSFAS
;
A
#
# COMPACT_ATOMS: atom_id res chain seq x y z
N MET A 1 12.73 58.09 -11.38
CA MET A 1 11.69 57.20 -10.85
C MET A 1 12.05 55.81 -11.33
N GLY A 2 12.69 55.04 -10.46
CA GLY A 2 13.02 53.65 -10.72
C GLY A 2 11.97 52.77 -10.07
N ASP A 3 11.65 51.65 -10.71
CA ASP A 3 10.91 50.51 -10.18
C ASP A 3 11.08 49.37 -11.19
N SER A 4 11.22 48.10 -10.87
CA SER A 4 11.68 47.39 -9.68
C SER A 4 11.98 45.98 -10.21
N SER A 5 13.14 45.43 -9.86
CA SER A 5 13.56 44.09 -10.24
C SER A 5 12.68 43.04 -9.55
N GLY A 6 11.81 42.38 -10.30
CA GLY A 6 11.05 41.23 -9.83
C GLY A 6 11.85 39.94 -9.96
N SER A 7 12.75 39.69 -9.02
CA SER A 7 13.38 38.37 -8.84
C SER A 7 12.32 37.42 -8.24
N GLY A 8 11.66 36.66 -9.11
CA GLY A 8 10.80 35.56 -8.71
C GLY A 8 11.65 34.49 -7.99
N SER A 9 11.53 34.46 -6.67
CA SER A 9 12.16 33.44 -5.82
C SER A 9 11.67 32.06 -6.22
N GLY A 10 12.64 31.15 -6.38
CA GLY A 10 12.41 29.79 -6.80
C GLY A 10 11.40 29.07 -5.91
N SER A 11 10.30 28.62 -6.52
CA SER A 11 9.59 27.46 -6.03
C SER A 11 10.45 26.27 -6.39
N GLY A 12 11.23 25.78 -5.42
CA GLY A 12 11.88 24.48 -5.53
C GLY A 12 10.81 23.41 -5.54
N SER A 13 10.21 23.15 -6.69
CA SER A 13 9.41 21.95 -6.89
C SER A 13 10.35 20.77 -6.78
N VAL A 14 10.28 20.06 -5.67
CA VAL A 14 10.84 18.72 -5.58
C VAL A 14 10.01 17.84 -6.50
N SER A 15 10.44 17.72 -7.76
CA SER A 15 9.91 16.72 -8.67
C SER A 15 10.34 15.37 -8.10
N VAL A 16 9.44 14.73 -7.35
CA VAL A 16 9.58 13.30 -7.07
C VAL A 16 9.46 12.64 -8.43
N ASP A 17 10.59 12.13 -8.92
CA ASP A 17 10.70 11.48 -10.21
C ASP A 17 9.85 10.21 -10.20
N VAL A 18 8.61 10.32 -10.68
CA VAL A 18 7.60 9.26 -10.63
C VAL A 18 7.94 8.10 -11.56
N GLU A 19 8.87 8.27 -12.50
CA GLU A 19 9.48 7.13 -13.23
C GLU A 19 10.35 6.25 -12.33
N ARG A 20 10.68 6.71 -11.12
CA ARG A 20 11.56 6.04 -10.16
C ARG A 20 10.90 5.65 -8.85
N ILE A 21 9.57 5.59 -8.79
CA ILE A 21 8.96 4.68 -7.81
C ILE A 21 9.33 3.28 -8.28
N SER A 22 10.50 2.80 -7.88
CA SER A 22 10.71 1.37 -7.83
C SER A 22 9.62 0.88 -6.90
N PHE A 23 8.55 0.32 -7.46
CA PHE A 23 7.58 -0.46 -6.71
C PHE A 23 8.23 -1.75 -6.14
N GLY A 24 9.56 -1.76 -5.92
CA GLY A 24 10.27 -2.66 -5.04
C GLY A 24 10.06 -2.24 -3.59
N GLY A 25 8.78 -2.08 -3.21
CA GLY A 25 8.39 -2.06 -1.82
C GLY A 25 8.86 -3.35 -1.14
N LYS A 26 9.16 -3.26 0.15
CA LYS A 26 9.54 -4.44 0.92
C LYS A 26 8.31 -5.34 1.04
N GLU A 27 8.39 -6.56 0.52
CA GLU A 27 7.31 -7.54 0.63
C GLU A 27 7.51 -8.39 1.89
N HIS A 28 6.44 -8.51 2.68
CA HIS A 28 6.40 -9.32 3.88
C HIS A 28 5.35 -10.40 3.75
N GLN A 29 5.73 -11.65 4.07
CA GLN A 29 4.75 -12.72 4.18
C GLN A 29 4.19 -12.76 5.60
N VAL A 30 2.88 -12.60 5.74
CA VAL A 30 2.16 -12.66 7.01
C VAL A 30 1.33 -13.94 7.05
N ARG A 31 1.49 -14.70 8.13
CA ARG A 31 0.72 -15.92 8.36
C ARG A 31 -0.55 -15.56 9.12
N THR A 32 -1.71 -15.88 8.53
CA THR A 32 -3.03 -15.65 9.11
C THR A 32 -3.71 -16.97 9.43
N ARG A 33 -4.91 -16.89 10.01
CA ARG A 33 -5.74 -18.08 10.27
C ARG A 33 -6.23 -18.79 9.00
N CYS A 34 -6.33 -18.06 7.89
CA CYS A 34 -6.91 -18.56 6.63
C CYS A 34 -5.87 -18.79 5.53
N GLY A 35 -4.58 -18.77 5.86
CA GLY A 35 -3.49 -18.98 4.91
C GLY A 35 -2.33 -18.01 5.15
N SER A 36 -1.47 -17.89 4.15
CA SER A 36 -0.44 -16.85 4.15
C SER A 36 -0.81 -15.80 3.11
N LEU A 37 -0.60 -14.54 3.45
CA LEU A 37 -0.78 -13.42 2.54
C LEU A 37 0.53 -12.64 2.43
N SER A 38 0.68 -11.87 1.36
CA SER A 38 1.81 -10.96 1.20
C SER A 38 1.39 -9.52 1.48
N VAL A 39 2.30 -8.71 2.01
CA VAL A 39 2.08 -7.29 2.27
C VAL A 39 3.22 -6.51 1.64
N ALA A 40 2.89 -5.65 0.68
CA ALA A 40 3.86 -4.77 0.03
C ALA A 40 3.85 -3.39 0.71
N ILE A 41 5.02 -2.96 1.18
CA ILE A 41 5.18 -1.72 1.95
C ILE A 41 5.79 -0.61 1.09
N TYR A 42 5.20 0.58 1.15
CA TYR A 42 5.66 1.76 0.40
C TYR A 42 5.74 2.98 1.30
N GLY A 43 6.86 3.69 1.21
CA GLY A 43 7.10 4.90 1.99
C GLY A 43 7.93 4.62 3.24
N ASP A 44 7.74 5.47 4.25
CA ASP A 44 8.56 5.53 5.45
C ASP A 44 7.81 4.91 6.63
N GLU A 45 8.32 3.78 7.18
CA GLU A 45 7.69 3.02 8.28
C GLU A 45 7.54 3.83 9.59
N ASP A 46 8.23 4.98 9.74
CA ASP A 46 8.06 5.89 10.88
C ASP A 46 6.77 6.74 10.80
N LYS A 47 6.09 6.74 9.65
CA LYS A 47 4.84 7.49 9.42
C LYS A 47 3.60 6.67 9.78
N PRO A 48 2.44 7.31 9.99
CA PRO A 48 1.19 6.60 10.23
C PRO A 48 0.87 5.60 9.11
N ALA A 49 0.40 4.40 9.50
CA ALA A 49 0.06 3.34 8.56
C ALA A 49 -1.25 3.64 7.80
N LEU A 50 -1.22 3.47 6.49
CA LEU A 50 -2.36 3.43 5.59
C LEU A 50 -2.46 2.02 5.01
N ILE A 51 -3.43 1.25 5.48
CA ILE A 51 -3.63 -0.13 5.04
C ILE A 51 -4.65 -0.16 3.91
N THR A 52 -4.33 -0.91 2.87
CA THR A 52 -5.26 -1.13 1.74
C THR A 52 -5.52 -2.62 1.57
N TYR A 53 -6.78 -2.96 1.34
CA TYR A 53 -7.21 -4.32 1.04
C TYR A 53 -7.95 -4.31 -0.32
N PRO A 54 -7.51 -5.09 -1.32
CA PRO A 54 -8.09 -5.04 -2.66
C PRO A 54 -9.48 -5.64 -2.71
N ASP A 55 -10.30 -5.17 -3.65
CA ASP A 55 -11.62 -5.75 -3.92
C ASP A 55 -11.51 -7.18 -4.47
N ILE A 56 -12.62 -7.93 -4.38
CA ILE A 56 -12.71 -9.31 -4.86
C ILE A 56 -12.37 -9.36 -6.35
N ALA A 57 -11.59 -10.38 -6.73
CA ALA A 57 -11.08 -10.58 -8.10
C ALA A 57 -10.10 -9.51 -8.63
N LEU A 58 -9.69 -8.55 -7.81
CA LEU A 58 -8.64 -7.58 -8.13
C LEU A 58 -7.40 -7.84 -7.27
N ASN A 59 -6.22 -7.53 -7.83
CA ASN A 59 -4.98 -7.45 -7.06
C ASN A 59 -4.69 -6.00 -6.63
N HIS A 60 -3.78 -5.80 -5.67
CA HIS A 60 -3.46 -4.45 -5.18
C HIS A 60 -3.07 -3.47 -6.31
N MET A 61 -2.36 -3.94 -7.34
CA MET A 61 -1.98 -3.10 -8.48
C MET A 61 -3.23 -2.64 -9.23
N SER A 62 -4.06 -3.57 -9.71
CA SER A 62 -5.29 -3.25 -10.45
C SER A 62 -6.31 -2.45 -9.64
N CYS A 63 -6.40 -2.69 -8.33
CA CYS A 63 -7.35 -2.03 -7.44
C CYS A 63 -6.92 -0.60 -7.09
N PHE A 64 -5.63 -0.37 -6.85
CA PHE A 64 -5.11 0.91 -6.35
C PHE A 64 -4.27 1.68 -7.38
N GLN A 65 -4.14 1.17 -8.59
CA GLN A 65 -3.37 1.82 -9.66
C GLN A 65 -3.85 3.25 -9.91
N GLY A 66 -5.15 3.52 -9.90
CA GLY A 66 -5.65 4.89 -10.07
C GLY A 66 -5.15 5.88 -9.00
N LEU A 67 -4.92 5.40 -7.77
CA LEU A 67 -4.43 6.21 -6.65
C LEU A 67 -2.90 6.37 -6.68
N LEU A 68 -2.18 5.31 -7.07
CA LEU A 68 -0.72 5.25 -6.99
C LEU A 68 -0.01 5.70 -8.27
N PHE A 69 -0.68 5.67 -9.42
CA PHE A 69 -0.10 6.12 -10.70
C PHE A 69 -0.39 7.60 -11.01
N CYS A 70 -1.19 8.29 -10.18
CA CYS A 70 -1.27 9.75 -10.22
C CYS A 70 -0.10 10.30 -9.37
N PRO A 71 0.91 10.93 -9.99
CA PRO A 71 2.11 11.43 -9.31
C PRO A 71 1.81 12.28 -8.08
N GLU A 72 0.81 13.16 -8.21
CA GLU A 72 0.44 14.15 -7.21
C GLU A 72 -0.19 13.47 -5.99
N VAL A 73 -1.10 12.51 -6.23
CA VAL A 73 -1.77 11.76 -5.16
C VAL A 73 -0.79 10.81 -4.49
N ALA A 74 0.01 10.07 -5.26
CA ALA A 74 1.01 9.16 -4.73
C ALA A 74 2.03 9.91 -3.87
N SER A 75 2.52 11.06 -4.33
CA SER A 75 3.44 11.90 -3.57
C SER A 75 2.80 12.40 -2.29
N LEU A 76 1.54 12.85 -2.33
CA LEU A 76 0.82 13.31 -1.14
C LEU A 76 0.61 12.18 -0.13
N LEU A 77 0.27 10.97 -0.59
CA LEU A 77 0.06 9.81 0.27
C LEU A 77 1.37 9.37 0.92
N LEU A 78 2.43 9.16 0.14
CA LEU A 78 3.75 8.73 0.64
C LEU A 78 4.45 9.81 1.48
N HIS A 79 4.10 11.08 1.27
CA HIS A 79 4.55 12.16 2.14
C HIS A 79 3.95 12.06 3.54
N ASN A 80 2.69 11.65 3.67
CA ASN A 80 1.96 11.69 4.94
C ASN A 80 1.84 10.32 5.64
N PHE A 81 1.96 9.22 4.90
CA PHE A 81 1.69 7.87 5.38
C PHE A 81 2.73 6.85 4.92
N CYS A 82 2.81 5.74 5.65
CA CYS A 82 3.40 4.49 5.17
C CYS A 82 2.28 3.59 4.66
N ILE A 83 2.35 3.13 3.41
CA ILE A 83 1.27 2.35 2.80
C ILE A 83 1.58 0.86 2.88
N TYR A 84 0.62 0.09 3.39
CA TYR A 84 0.68 -1.37 3.50
C TYR A 84 -0.39 -1.98 2.59
N HIS A 85 0.03 -2.51 1.44
CA HIS A 85 -0.85 -3.18 0.49
C HIS A 85 -0.95 -4.66 0.81
N ILE A 86 -2.10 -5.10 1.32
CA ILE A 86 -2.39 -6.51 1.56
C ILE A 86 -2.69 -7.19 0.22
N ASN A 87 -2.04 -8.32 -0.04
CA ASN A 87 -2.28 -9.22 -1.16
C ASN A 87 -2.79 -10.55 -0.62
N PRO A 88 -4.12 -10.75 -0.65
CA PRO A 88 -4.71 -12.02 -0.24
C PRO A 88 -4.20 -13.17 -1.11
N GLN A 89 -4.14 -14.36 -0.51
CA GLN A 89 -3.74 -15.58 -1.21
C GLN A 89 -4.60 -15.78 -2.47
N GLY A 90 -3.97 -16.08 -3.61
CA GLY A 90 -4.65 -16.28 -4.88
C GLY A 90 -4.90 -15.00 -5.69
N HIS A 91 -4.69 -13.81 -5.11
CA HIS A 91 -4.79 -12.54 -5.84
C HIS A 91 -3.44 -12.10 -6.44
N GLU A 92 -2.36 -12.81 -6.15
CA GLU A 92 -1.02 -12.55 -6.72
C GLU A 92 -0.99 -12.84 -8.23
N LEU A 93 -0.12 -12.12 -8.96
CA LEU A 93 0.03 -12.32 -10.40
C LEU A 93 0.57 -13.72 -10.70
N GLY A 94 -0.24 -14.55 -11.37
CA GLY A 94 0.14 -15.93 -11.69
C GLY A 94 -0.04 -16.90 -10.53
N ALA A 95 -0.85 -16.56 -9.53
CA ALA A 95 -1.17 -17.47 -8.44
C ALA A 95 -1.69 -18.82 -8.95
N ALA A 96 -1.19 -19.90 -8.34
CA ALA A 96 -1.69 -21.24 -8.63
C ALA A 96 -3.17 -21.36 -8.23
N PRO A 97 -3.96 -22.19 -8.92
CA PRO A 97 -5.33 -22.49 -8.50
C PRO A 97 -5.35 -22.94 -7.05
N ILE A 98 -6.20 -22.32 -6.23
CA ILE A 98 -6.38 -22.72 -4.84
C ILE A 98 -6.98 -24.14 -4.82
N PRO A 99 -6.39 -25.09 -4.07
CA PRO A 99 -6.94 -26.44 -3.94
C PRO A 99 -8.38 -26.42 -3.42
N SER A 100 -9.24 -27.32 -3.93
CA SER A 100 -10.67 -27.35 -3.60
C SER A 100 -10.98 -27.71 -2.13
N ASP A 101 -10.00 -28.24 -1.42
CA ASP A 101 -10.03 -28.57 0.00
C ASP A 101 -9.71 -27.37 0.92
N VAL A 102 -9.24 -26.25 0.37
CA VAL A 102 -9.06 -25.01 1.13
C VAL A 102 -10.42 -24.32 1.28
N PRO A 103 -10.90 -24.10 2.51
CA PRO A 103 -12.16 -23.39 2.73
C PRO A 103 -12.04 -21.95 2.21
N VAL A 104 -13.07 -21.49 1.49
CA VAL A 104 -13.17 -20.10 1.08
C VAL A 104 -13.40 -19.24 2.33
N PRO A 105 -12.57 -18.21 2.58
CA PRO A 105 -12.73 -17.35 3.75
C PRO A 105 -14.07 -16.61 3.73
N SER A 106 -14.71 -16.49 4.91
CA SER A 106 -15.88 -15.63 5.10
C SER A 106 -15.49 -14.15 5.16
N VAL A 107 -16.47 -13.23 5.17
CA VAL A 107 -16.18 -11.80 5.32
C VAL A 107 -15.50 -11.50 6.67
N GLU A 108 -15.92 -12.20 7.73
CA GLU A 108 -15.30 -12.12 9.05
C GLU A 108 -13.85 -12.61 9.00
N ASP A 109 -13.57 -13.71 8.30
CA ASP A 109 -12.21 -14.21 8.10
C ASP A 109 -11.33 -13.19 7.35
N LEU A 110 -11.88 -12.48 6.36
CA LEU A 110 -11.14 -11.43 5.64
C LEU A 110 -10.85 -10.22 6.54
N ALA A 111 -11.79 -9.82 7.39
CA ALA A 111 -11.57 -8.75 8.35
C ALA A 111 -10.51 -9.14 9.39
N ASP A 112 -10.53 -10.40 9.83
CA ASP A 112 -9.55 -10.99 10.73
C ASP A 112 -8.13 -11.00 10.14
N GLN A 113 -7.98 -11.18 8.82
CA GLN A 113 -6.68 -11.05 8.15
C GLN A 113 -6.08 -9.64 8.28
N VAL A 114 -6.91 -8.59 8.24
CA VAL A 114 -6.44 -7.22 8.43
C VAL A 114 -5.94 -7.01 9.85
N ALA A 115 -6.61 -7.60 10.84
CA ALA A 115 -6.17 -7.60 12.23
C ALA A 115 -4.83 -8.35 12.40
N ASP A 116 -4.70 -9.55 11.81
CA ASP A 116 -3.46 -10.33 11.84
C ASP A 116 -2.27 -9.53 11.24
N VAL A 117 -2.50 -8.73 10.19
CA VAL A 117 -1.50 -7.84 9.59
C VAL A 117 -1.13 -6.68 10.52
N LEU A 118 -2.13 -6.02 11.12
CA LEU A 118 -1.90 -4.95 12.09
C LEU A 118 -1.05 -5.43 13.27
N ASP A 119 -1.37 -6.61 13.80
CA ASP A 119 -0.64 -7.22 14.90
C ASP A 119 0.79 -7.57 14.51
N PHE A 120 1.00 -8.12 13.31
CA PHE A 120 2.33 -8.45 12.79
C PHE A 120 3.27 -7.23 12.73
N PHE A 121 2.75 -6.06 12.35
CA PHE A 121 3.51 -4.81 12.31
C PHE A 121 3.49 -4.01 13.62
N GLY A 122 2.85 -4.53 14.68
CA GLY A 122 2.82 -3.89 15.99
C GLY A 122 1.87 -2.69 16.09
N TYR A 123 0.89 -2.58 15.20
CA TYR A 123 -0.14 -1.54 15.21
C TYR A 123 -1.40 -1.94 16.02
N SER A 124 -1.35 -3.05 16.77
CA SER A 124 -2.46 -3.53 17.61
C SER A 124 -3.00 -2.42 18.51
N PHE A 125 -4.33 -2.30 18.54
CA PHE A 125 -5.02 -1.60 19.62
C PHE A 125 -4.77 -2.37 20.91
N ALA A 126 -4.31 -1.71 21.98
CA ALA A 126 -4.29 -2.33 23.29
C ALA A 126 -5.74 -2.68 23.68
N SER A 127 -6.04 -3.96 23.85
CA SER A 127 -7.30 -4.46 24.41
C SER A 127 -7.36 -4.24 25.92
#